data_AF-A0A9D6TJK8-F1
#
_entry.id   AF-A0A9D6TJK8-F1
#
_cell.length_a   1.000
_cell.length_b   1.000
_cell.length_c   1.000
_cell.angle_alpha   90.00
_cell.angle_beta   90.00
_cell.angle_gamma   90.00
#
_symmetry.space_group_name_H-M   'P 1'
#
loop_
_entity.id
_entity.type
_entity.pdbx_description
1 polymer ?
#
loop_
_entity_poly.entity_id
_entity_poly.type
_entity_poly.pdbx_seq_one_letter_code
_entity_poly.pdbx_strand_id
1 'polypeptide(L)'
;MLPICRKGFSFARWCRRQRAGASTLIELLTVMTILLVLAGIALGGISGVKQRANIARARSDLAALAGALEEFKRLYGDYPQLGAFVQATATPTSTTAGPGTTTVQARLFNCLTGVYGPRAFSATDRLNGPNFLDVGKFSPNGTLTNTFLVPMNNPPNPPFKQEQNVCLLDPWGRRYVYYYKNATNPGAWQATGYVLYSAGPSVAANGNQTPPVAPATGLFLATQSAEMADNIYANP
;
A
#
# COMPACT_ATOMS: atom_id res chain seq x y z
N MET A 1 51.86 -10.19 -27.13
CA MET A 1 50.52 -9.56 -26.99
C MET A 1 50.22 -9.48 -25.50
N LEU A 2 50.05 -8.26 -24.98
CA LEU A 2 50.18 -7.90 -23.56
C LEU A 2 49.08 -8.47 -22.65
N PRO A 3 49.40 -8.90 -21.41
CA PRO A 3 48.42 -9.10 -20.34
C PRO A 3 48.01 -7.76 -19.70
N ILE A 4 46.70 -7.61 -19.49
CA ILE A 4 46.08 -6.42 -18.89
C ILE A 4 46.36 -6.39 -17.38
N CYS A 5 46.91 -5.25 -16.97
CA CYS A 5 47.35 -4.89 -15.64
C CYS A 5 46.18 -4.76 -14.63
N ARG A 6 46.27 -5.49 -13.50
CA ARG A 6 45.47 -5.24 -12.29
C ARG A 6 45.90 -3.91 -11.66
N LYS A 7 45.01 -2.91 -11.60
CA LYS A 7 45.19 -1.75 -10.72
C LYS A 7 44.55 -2.01 -9.37
N GLY A 8 45.37 -2.23 -8.36
CA GLY A 8 44.97 -2.18 -6.96
C GLY A 8 44.62 -0.76 -6.57
N PHE A 9 43.48 -0.57 -5.90
CA PHE A 9 43.14 0.68 -5.23
C PHE A 9 43.99 0.79 -3.95
N SER A 10 45.10 1.53 -4.03
CA SER A 10 45.80 1.99 -2.83
C SER A 10 44.97 3.07 -2.15
N PHE A 11 44.39 2.75 -1.00
CA PHE A 11 43.87 3.75 -0.06
C PHE A 11 45.06 4.53 0.51
N ALA A 12 45.35 5.69 -0.09
CA ALA A 12 46.33 6.62 0.45
C ALA A 12 45.80 7.19 1.78
N ARG A 13 46.38 6.68 2.87
CA ARG A 13 46.19 7.16 4.24
C ARG A 13 46.68 8.60 4.35
N TRP A 14 45.75 9.56 4.23
CA TRP A 14 46.00 10.95 4.59
C TRP A 14 46.07 11.08 6.12
N CYS A 15 47.25 10.84 6.69
CA CYS A 15 47.59 11.41 8.01
C CYS A 15 47.94 12.88 7.82
N ARG A 16 46.92 13.73 7.66
CA ARG A 16 47.08 15.18 7.79
C ARG A 16 47.25 15.46 9.29
N ARG A 17 48.48 15.75 9.73
CA ARG A 17 48.74 16.34 11.05
C ARG A 17 47.99 17.68 11.09
N GLN A 18 46.83 17.67 11.73
CA GLN A 18 46.17 18.91 12.12
C GLN A 18 47.04 19.52 13.21
N ARG A 19 47.68 20.65 12.89
CA ARG A 19 48.14 21.58 13.92
C ARG A 19 46.89 21.96 14.71
N ALA A 20 46.84 21.55 15.97
CA ALA A 20 45.83 21.99 16.91
C ALA A 20 46.05 23.50 17.14
N GLY A 21 45.38 24.32 16.32
CA GLY A 21 45.09 25.68 16.71
C GLY A 21 44.08 25.58 17.84
N ALA A 22 44.42 26.08 19.03
CA ALA A 22 43.44 26.32 20.07
C ALA A 22 42.47 27.38 19.55
N SER A 23 41.37 26.95 18.93
CA SER A 23 40.26 27.84 18.60
C SER A 23 39.81 28.49 19.89
N THR A 24 39.76 29.81 19.89
CA THR A 24 39.32 30.56 21.08
C THR A 24 37.90 30.13 21.44
N LEU A 25 37.56 30.08 22.74
CA LEU A 25 36.26 29.65 23.24
C LEU A 25 35.09 30.36 22.54
N ILE A 26 35.31 31.61 22.12
CA ILE A 26 34.32 32.42 21.40
C ILE A 26 34.05 31.94 19.97
N GLU A 27 35.05 31.40 19.27
CA GLU A 27 34.89 30.91 17.90
C GLU A 27 33.98 29.68 17.86
N LEU A 28 34.19 28.72 18.77
CA LEU A 28 33.29 27.57 18.93
C LEU A 28 31.87 27.99 19.35
N LEU A 29 31.75 29.02 20.20
CA LEU A 29 30.45 29.51 20.65
C LEU A 29 29.66 30.17 19.51
N THR A 30 30.32 30.97 18.66
CA THR A 30 29.69 31.55 17.46
C THR A 30 29.29 30.51 16.42
N VAL A 31 30.08 29.45 16.25
CA VAL A 31 29.73 28.35 15.33
C VAL A 31 28.50 27.61 15.85
N MET A 32 28.44 27.31 17.15
CA MET A 32 27.27 26.66 17.74
C MET A 32 26.02 27.54 17.64
N THR A 33 26.10 28.86 17.84
CA THR A 33 24.94 29.75 17.68
C THR A 33 24.46 29.78 16.23
N ILE A 34 25.36 29.86 15.25
CA ILE A 34 24.99 29.81 13.83
C ILE A 34 24.35 28.44 13.48
N LEU A 35 24.90 27.34 13.98
CA LEU A 35 24.34 26.00 13.76
C LEU A 35 22.94 25.87 14.39
N LEU A 36 22.69 26.43 15.57
CA LEU A 36 21.36 26.40 16.21
C LEU A 36 20.32 27.21 15.42
N VAL A 37 20.70 28.37 14.88
CA VAL A 37 19.82 29.18 14.02
C VAL A 37 19.48 28.43 12.73
N LEU A 38 20.48 27.83 12.07
CA LEU A 38 20.26 27.05 10.85
C LEU A 38 19.43 25.79 11.11
N ALA A 39 19.69 25.08 12.22
CA ALA A 39 18.91 23.92 12.62
C ALA A 39 17.45 24.29 12.91
N GLY A 40 17.20 25.44 13.52
CA GLY A 40 15.84 25.95 13.77
C GLY A 40 15.04 26.16 12.50
N ILE A 41 15.64 26.78 11.47
CA ILE A 41 14.97 27.01 10.18
C ILE A 41 14.77 25.70 9.41
N ALA A 42 15.75 24.79 9.46
CA ALA A 42 15.71 23.53 8.72
C ALA A 42 14.55 22.60 9.14
N LEU A 43 14.14 22.62 10.41
CA LEU A 43 13.08 21.75 10.93
C LEU A 43 11.66 22.23 10.57
N GLY A 44 11.46 23.54 10.33
CA GLY A 44 10.12 24.13 10.13
C GLY A 44 9.43 23.80 8.80
N GLY A 45 10.18 23.43 7.75
CA GLY A 45 9.64 23.25 6.38
C GLY A 45 9.14 21.84 6.02
N ILE A 46 9.30 20.84 6.89
CA ILE A 46 9.22 19.42 6.49
C ILE A 46 7.78 18.89 6.40
N SER A 47 6.82 19.46 7.15
CA SER A 47 5.46 18.91 7.25
C SER A 47 4.65 19.00 5.95
N GLY A 48 4.72 20.14 5.24
CA GLY A 48 3.98 20.35 3.98
C GLY A 48 4.48 19.48 2.82
N VAL A 49 5.79 19.23 2.74
CA VAL A 49 6.40 18.39 1.69
C VAL A 49 6.00 16.93 1.88
N LYS A 50 5.95 16.44 3.14
CA LYS A 50 5.50 15.08 3.47
C LYS A 50 4.07 14.83 3.00
N GLN A 51 3.16 15.78 3.20
CA GLN A 51 1.77 15.59 2.79
C GLN A 51 1.62 15.51 1.27
N ARG A 52 2.33 16.36 0.51
CA ARG A 52 2.32 16.30 -0.96
C ARG A 52 2.93 15.00 -1.48
N ALA A 53 4.02 14.54 -0.85
CA ALA A 53 4.65 13.26 -1.19
C ALA A 53 3.71 12.07 -0.90
N ASN A 54 3.00 12.10 0.23
CA ASN A 54 2.02 11.07 0.59
C ASN A 54 0.85 11.03 -0.40
N ILE A 55 0.30 12.19 -0.79
CA ILE A 55 -0.76 12.26 -1.82
C ILE A 55 -0.27 11.70 -3.16
N ALA A 56 0.95 12.06 -3.59
CA ALA A 56 1.54 11.55 -4.82
C ALA A 56 1.75 10.02 -4.75
N ARG A 57 2.25 9.51 -3.63
CA ARG A 57 2.40 8.07 -3.40
C ARG A 57 1.06 7.34 -3.42
N ALA A 58 0.05 7.86 -2.71
CA ALA A 58 -1.28 7.28 -2.67
C ALA A 58 -1.91 7.18 -4.08
N ARG A 59 -1.74 8.23 -4.91
CA ARG A 59 -2.20 8.22 -6.31
C ARG A 59 -1.46 7.19 -7.16
N SER A 60 -0.15 7.05 -6.97
CA SER A 60 0.65 6.01 -7.65
C SER A 60 0.20 4.61 -7.26
N ASP A 61 -0.02 4.37 -5.97
CA ASP A 61 -0.48 3.09 -5.44
C ASP A 61 -1.89 2.75 -5.95
N LEU A 62 -2.80 3.73 -5.99
CA LEU A 62 -4.14 3.58 -6.57
C LEU A 62 -4.11 3.28 -8.07
N ALA A 63 -3.22 3.93 -8.83
CA ALA A 63 -3.06 3.67 -10.25
C ALA A 63 -2.52 2.25 -10.52
N ALA A 64 -1.59 1.78 -9.70
CA ALA A 64 -1.09 0.41 -9.77
C ALA A 64 -2.18 -0.62 -9.41
N LEU A 65 -3.00 -0.34 -8.39
CA LEU A 65 -4.15 -1.16 -8.04
C LEU A 65 -5.23 -1.20 -9.13
N ALA A 66 -5.54 -0.04 -9.72
CA ALA A 66 -6.47 0.05 -10.84
C ALA A 66 -5.96 -0.76 -12.04
N GLY A 67 -4.68 -0.63 -12.39
CA GLY A 67 -4.06 -1.43 -13.44
C GLY A 67 -4.14 -2.94 -13.17
N ALA A 68 -3.87 -3.36 -11.93
CA ALA A 68 -3.99 -4.76 -11.52
C ALA A 68 -5.44 -5.27 -11.60
N LEU A 69 -6.42 -4.43 -11.25
CA LEU A 69 -7.85 -4.75 -11.39
C LEU A 69 -8.29 -4.87 -12.86
N GLU A 70 -7.77 -4.02 -13.74
CA GLU A 70 -8.03 -4.13 -15.19
C GLU A 70 -7.43 -5.41 -15.77
N GLU A 71 -6.21 -5.77 -15.38
CA GLU A 71 -5.59 -7.03 -15.80
C GLU A 71 -6.35 -8.26 -15.27
N PHE A 72 -6.78 -8.19 -14.01
CA PHE A 72 -7.63 -9.21 -13.41
C PHE A 72 -8.95 -9.39 -14.19
N LYS A 73 -9.62 -8.29 -14.55
CA LYS A 73 -10.85 -8.31 -15.35
C LYS A 73 -10.60 -8.86 -16.76
N ARG A 74 -9.45 -8.58 -17.37
CA ARG A 74 -9.10 -9.17 -18.68
C ARG A 74 -8.97 -10.69 -18.61
N LEU A 75 -8.40 -11.22 -17.52
CA LEU A 75 -8.22 -12.66 -17.35
C LEU A 75 -9.53 -13.37 -16.96
N TYR A 76 -10.30 -12.80 -16.05
CA TYR A 76 -11.47 -13.47 -15.45
C TYR A 76 -12.83 -12.94 -15.93
N GLY A 77 -12.84 -11.93 -16.79
CA GLY A 77 -14.03 -11.30 -17.37
C GLY A 77 -14.68 -10.22 -16.49
N ASP A 78 -14.29 -10.10 -15.22
CA ASP A 78 -14.96 -9.25 -14.25
C ASP A 78 -14.05 -8.88 -13.07
N TYR A 79 -14.37 -7.80 -12.34
CA TYR A 79 -13.63 -7.44 -11.13
C TYR A 79 -14.05 -8.32 -9.93
N PRO A 80 -13.23 -8.39 -8.86
CA PRO A 80 -13.58 -9.13 -7.64
C PRO A 80 -14.90 -8.66 -7.03
N GLN A 81 -15.90 -9.54 -6.98
CA GLN A 81 -17.27 -9.27 -6.53
C GLN A 81 -17.37 -9.38 -5.00
N LEU A 82 -16.83 -8.38 -4.31
CA LEU A 82 -16.66 -8.41 -2.85
C LEU A 82 -17.81 -7.77 -2.05
N GLY A 83 -18.91 -7.40 -2.70
CA GLY A 83 -20.01 -6.65 -2.06
C GLY A 83 -20.76 -7.39 -0.95
N ALA A 84 -20.56 -8.69 -0.78
CA ALA A 84 -21.11 -9.47 0.32
C ALA A 84 -20.27 -9.42 1.61
N PHE A 85 -19.01 -8.96 1.53
CA PHE A 85 -18.07 -9.02 2.64
C PHE A 85 -18.04 -7.74 3.45
N VAL A 86 -17.63 -7.86 4.71
CA VAL A 86 -17.53 -6.74 5.64
C VAL A 86 -16.25 -5.95 5.36
N GLN A 87 -16.34 -4.62 5.39
CA GLN A 87 -15.17 -3.75 5.35
C GLN A 87 -14.43 -3.79 6.68
N ALA A 88 -13.12 -4.01 6.66
CA ALA A 88 -12.29 -3.83 7.85
C ALA A 88 -12.28 -2.35 8.29
N THR A 89 -12.09 -2.11 9.58
CA THR A 89 -11.82 -0.76 10.12
C THR A 89 -10.65 -0.11 9.38
N ALA A 90 -10.77 1.18 9.10
CA ALA A 90 -9.82 1.91 8.26
C ALA A 90 -8.40 1.90 8.84
N THR A 91 -8.31 2.16 10.14
CA THR A 91 -7.05 2.17 10.89
C THR A 91 -6.77 0.76 11.43
N PRO A 92 -5.63 0.14 11.10
CA PRO A 92 -5.27 -1.16 11.67
C PRO A 92 -4.98 -1.03 13.17
N THR A 93 -5.43 -2.02 13.95
CA THR A 93 -5.13 -2.11 15.39
C THR A 93 -3.75 -2.73 15.67
N SER A 94 -3.14 -3.36 14.68
CA SER A 94 -1.81 -3.94 14.71
C SER A 94 -1.26 -4.03 13.28
N THR A 95 0.05 -3.84 13.11
CA THR A 95 0.72 -3.97 11.81
C THR A 95 0.91 -5.42 11.36
N THR A 96 0.83 -6.38 12.28
CA THR A 96 1.16 -7.81 12.05
C THR A 96 -0.07 -8.73 12.00
N ALA A 97 -1.19 -8.34 12.62
CA ALA A 97 -2.38 -9.21 12.73
C ALA A 97 -3.26 -9.27 11.47
N GLY A 98 -3.02 -8.42 10.47
CA GLY A 98 -3.87 -8.32 9.27
C GLY A 98 -5.30 -7.82 9.57
N PRO A 99 -6.16 -7.70 8.55
CA PRO A 99 -7.54 -7.21 8.71
C PRO A 99 -8.58 -8.29 9.07
N GLY A 100 -8.24 -9.57 8.93
CA GLY A 100 -9.17 -10.71 8.96
C GLY A 100 -9.48 -11.21 7.55
N THR A 101 -9.43 -12.52 7.33
CA THR A 101 -9.63 -13.19 6.03
C THR A 101 -11.01 -13.00 5.42
N THR A 102 -12.03 -12.70 6.24
CA THR A 102 -13.41 -12.46 5.79
C THR A 102 -13.67 -11.01 5.40
N THR A 103 -12.66 -10.15 5.47
CA THR A 103 -12.79 -8.73 5.10
C THR A 103 -12.55 -8.50 3.61
N VAL A 104 -13.18 -7.46 3.08
CA VAL A 104 -12.99 -7.04 1.68
C VAL A 104 -11.52 -6.80 1.36
N GLN A 105 -10.77 -6.19 2.27
CA GLN A 105 -9.38 -5.83 2.05
C GLN A 105 -8.45 -7.05 1.96
N ALA A 106 -8.67 -8.08 2.80
CA ALA A 106 -7.96 -9.35 2.65
C ALA A 106 -8.36 -10.08 1.37
N ARG A 107 -9.66 -10.15 1.05
CA ARG A 107 -10.13 -10.85 -0.15
C ARG A 107 -9.61 -10.20 -1.42
N LEU A 108 -9.59 -8.87 -1.49
CA LEU A 108 -9.02 -8.13 -2.61
C LEU A 108 -7.54 -8.45 -2.78
N PHE A 109 -6.74 -8.42 -1.70
CA PHE A 109 -5.33 -8.78 -1.75
C PHE A 109 -5.13 -10.21 -2.29
N ASN A 110 -5.94 -11.16 -1.84
CA ASN A 110 -5.89 -12.54 -2.32
C ASN A 110 -6.31 -12.69 -3.80
N CYS A 111 -7.26 -11.90 -4.29
CA CYS A 111 -7.61 -11.87 -5.71
C CYS A 111 -6.44 -11.36 -6.56
N LEU A 112 -5.85 -10.23 -6.16
CA LEU A 112 -4.75 -9.59 -6.88
C LEU A 112 -3.45 -10.39 -6.83
N THR A 113 -3.30 -11.29 -5.85
CA THR A 113 -2.15 -12.19 -5.73
C THR A 113 -2.39 -13.57 -6.36
N GLY A 114 -3.59 -13.78 -6.94
CA GLY A 114 -3.93 -14.98 -7.72
C GLY A 114 -4.44 -16.15 -6.89
N VAL A 115 -4.82 -15.95 -5.62
CA VAL A 115 -5.45 -16.98 -4.78
C VAL A 115 -6.91 -17.21 -5.17
N TYR A 116 -7.62 -16.16 -5.59
CA TYR A 116 -9.05 -16.22 -5.93
C TYR A 116 -9.35 -15.60 -7.29
N GLY A 117 -10.41 -16.11 -7.91
CA GLY A 117 -11.05 -15.49 -9.08
C GLY A 117 -12.08 -14.42 -8.69
N PRO A 118 -12.97 -14.02 -9.61
CA PRO A 118 -13.86 -12.86 -9.41
C PRO A 118 -14.99 -13.14 -8.41
N ARG A 119 -15.29 -14.40 -8.14
CA ARG A 119 -16.37 -14.87 -7.26
C ARG A 119 -15.96 -16.18 -6.58
N ALA A 120 -16.75 -16.58 -5.58
CA ALA A 120 -16.56 -17.79 -4.79
C ALA A 120 -15.22 -17.79 -4.02
N PHE A 121 -15.30 -17.42 -2.74
CA PHE A 121 -14.13 -17.16 -1.89
C PHE A 121 -13.96 -18.23 -0.80
N SER A 122 -14.26 -19.49 -1.13
CA SER A 122 -14.10 -20.63 -0.21
C SER A 122 -12.71 -21.29 -0.35
N ALA A 123 -12.33 -22.16 0.57
CA ALA A 123 -11.07 -22.91 0.48
C ALA A 123 -11.01 -23.83 -0.75
N THR A 124 -12.15 -24.30 -1.24
CA THR A 124 -12.28 -25.17 -2.43
C THR A 124 -12.15 -24.42 -3.75
N ASP A 125 -12.39 -23.11 -3.75
CA ASP A 125 -12.39 -22.26 -4.94
C ASP A 125 -11.03 -21.58 -5.17
N ARG A 126 -10.03 -21.93 -4.36
CA ARG A 126 -8.69 -21.38 -4.45
C ARG A 126 -8.05 -21.78 -5.78
N LEU A 127 -7.41 -20.80 -6.41
CA LEU A 127 -6.74 -20.91 -7.69
C LEU A 127 -5.23 -20.75 -7.52
N ASN A 128 -4.51 -21.20 -8.54
CA ASN A 128 -3.09 -20.89 -8.74
C ASN A 128 -2.93 -19.85 -9.85
N GLY A 129 -3.62 -18.71 -9.70
CA GLY A 129 -3.62 -17.63 -10.67
C GLY A 129 -2.31 -16.84 -10.70
N PRO A 130 -2.10 -16.01 -11.74
CA PRO A 130 -0.97 -15.10 -11.81
C PRO A 130 -1.03 -14.04 -10.70
N ASN A 131 0.12 -13.42 -10.42
CA ASN A 131 0.19 -12.29 -9.51
C ASN A 131 0.06 -10.99 -10.31
N PHE A 132 -0.97 -10.20 -10.05
CA PHE A 132 -1.24 -8.93 -10.74
C PHE A 132 -0.59 -7.73 -10.05
N LEU A 133 -0.08 -7.92 -8.83
CA LEU A 133 0.42 -6.84 -7.98
C LEU A 133 1.83 -7.13 -7.48
N ASP A 134 2.75 -6.20 -7.69
CA ASP A 134 4.08 -6.24 -7.08
C ASP A 134 3.99 -5.81 -5.60
N VAL A 135 3.72 -6.78 -4.71
CA VAL A 135 3.51 -6.56 -3.27
C VAL A 135 4.67 -5.80 -2.62
N GLY A 136 5.90 -5.94 -3.15
CA GLY A 136 7.09 -5.26 -2.62
C GLY A 136 7.05 -3.73 -2.74
N LYS A 137 6.19 -3.18 -3.61
CA LYS A 137 6.02 -1.73 -3.77
C LYS A 137 5.03 -1.12 -2.78
N PHE A 138 4.21 -1.94 -2.15
CA PHE A 138 3.17 -1.52 -1.22
C PHE A 138 3.57 -1.75 0.23
N SER A 139 2.81 -1.12 1.15
CA SER A 139 2.94 -1.38 2.59
C SER A 139 1.89 -2.41 3.01
N PRO A 140 2.24 -3.69 3.20
CA PRO A 140 1.28 -4.70 3.64
C PRO A 140 1.01 -4.60 5.15
N ASN A 141 -0.23 -4.88 5.54
CA ASN A 141 -0.64 -5.11 6.92
C ASN A 141 -0.99 -6.58 7.11
N GLY A 142 -0.21 -7.28 7.94
CA GLY A 142 -0.30 -8.73 8.14
C GLY A 142 1.00 -9.45 7.77
N THR A 143 1.14 -10.69 8.22
CA THR A 143 2.32 -11.52 7.92
C THR A 143 2.17 -12.20 6.56
N LEU A 144 3.04 -11.84 5.62
CA LEU A 144 3.16 -12.55 4.34
C LEU A 144 3.83 -13.90 4.56
N THR A 145 3.21 -14.98 4.11
CA THR A 145 3.87 -16.30 4.05
C THR A 145 4.42 -16.55 2.64
N ASN A 146 5.56 -17.23 2.51
CA ASN A 146 6.28 -17.46 1.24
C ASN A 146 5.54 -18.36 0.21
N THR A 147 4.23 -18.54 0.35
CA THR A 147 3.40 -19.33 -0.58
C THR A 147 3.07 -18.60 -1.88
N PHE A 148 3.62 -17.40 -2.12
CA PHE A 148 3.65 -16.80 -3.46
C PHE A 148 4.56 -17.58 -4.43
N LEU A 149 5.45 -18.42 -3.91
CA LEU A 149 6.51 -19.13 -4.65
C LEU A 149 6.38 -20.66 -4.62
N VAL A 150 5.22 -21.25 -4.25
CA VAL A 150 5.12 -22.71 -4.07
C VAL A 150 5.55 -23.46 -5.34
N PRO A 151 6.67 -24.22 -5.30
CA PRO A 151 7.04 -25.11 -6.39
C PRO A 151 6.06 -26.28 -6.45
N MET A 152 5.78 -26.77 -7.65
CA MET A 152 4.84 -27.88 -7.88
C MET A 152 5.44 -29.20 -7.39
N ASN A 153 5.25 -29.55 -6.11
CA ASN A 153 5.82 -30.78 -5.56
C ASN A 153 4.94 -32.02 -5.78
N ASN A 154 3.70 -31.86 -6.29
CA ASN A 154 2.73 -32.95 -6.43
C ASN A 154 1.95 -32.84 -7.75
N PRO A 155 2.54 -33.23 -8.90
CA PRO A 155 1.76 -33.51 -10.10
C PRO A 155 0.81 -34.70 -9.82
N PRO A 156 -0.46 -34.70 -10.29
CA PRO A 156 -1.06 -33.81 -11.29
C PRO A 156 -1.80 -32.57 -10.74
N ASN A 157 -1.88 -32.39 -9.42
CA ASN A 157 -2.63 -31.30 -8.79
C ASN A 157 -1.68 -30.36 -8.01
N PRO A 158 -1.13 -29.32 -8.65
CA PRO A 158 -0.25 -28.39 -7.96
C PRO A 158 -0.98 -27.77 -6.75
N PRO A 159 -0.34 -27.66 -5.57
CA PRO A 159 -0.98 -27.14 -4.37
C PRO A 159 -1.49 -25.71 -4.62
N PHE A 160 -2.74 -25.43 -4.23
CA PHE A 160 -3.33 -24.10 -4.39
C PHE A 160 -2.63 -23.08 -3.49
N LYS A 161 -2.43 -21.85 -3.99
CA LYS A 161 -1.95 -20.71 -3.20
C LYS A 161 -2.84 -20.57 -1.96
N GLN A 162 -2.20 -20.39 -0.82
CA GLN A 162 -2.92 -20.25 0.45
C GLN A 162 -3.41 -18.82 0.62
N GLU A 163 -4.61 -18.72 1.18
CA GLU A 163 -5.18 -17.44 1.55
C GLU A 163 -4.35 -16.73 2.62
N GLN A 164 -4.06 -15.46 2.38
CA GLN A 164 -3.30 -14.60 3.28
C GLN A 164 -4.24 -13.66 4.04
N ASN A 165 -4.01 -13.52 5.33
CA ASN A 165 -4.65 -12.50 6.15
C ASN A 165 -3.86 -11.18 6.04
N VAL A 166 -3.85 -10.58 4.84
CA VAL A 166 -3.06 -9.38 4.54
C VAL A 166 -3.88 -8.37 3.75
N CYS A 167 -3.68 -7.09 3.99
CA CYS A 167 -4.19 -6.01 3.13
C CYS A 167 -3.13 -4.97 2.84
N LEU A 168 -3.45 -4.04 1.93
CA LEU A 168 -2.56 -2.95 1.53
C LEU A 168 -2.92 -1.68 2.30
N LEU A 169 -1.88 -1.00 2.78
CA LEU A 169 -1.99 0.28 3.46
C LEU A 169 -1.56 1.42 2.55
N ASP A 170 -2.25 2.55 2.71
CA ASP A 170 -1.91 3.82 2.13
C ASP A 170 -0.77 4.51 2.91
N PRO A 171 -0.25 5.64 2.41
CA PRO A 171 0.87 6.36 3.04
C PRO A 171 0.58 6.90 4.45
N TRP A 172 -0.68 6.98 4.85
CA TRP A 172 -1.10 7.38 6.20
C TRP A 172 -1.34 6.17 7.12
N GLY A 173 -1.05 4.96 6.64
CA GLY A 173 -1.17 3.72 7.40
C GLY A 173 -2.60 3.18 7.46
N ARG A 174 -3.48 3.63 6.58
CA ARG A 174 -4.89 3.20 6.52
C ARG A 174 -5.10 2.23 5.40
N ARG A 175 -6.10 1.37 5.54
CA ARG A 175 -6.41 0.37 4.53
C ARG A 175 -7.04 1.01 3.31
N TYR A 176 -6.62 0.58 2.12
CA TYR A 176 -7.35 0.89 0.89
C TYR A 176 -8.75 0.32 0.96
N VAL A 177 -9.73 1.09 0.49
CA VAL A 177 -11.14 0.71 0.54
C VAL A 177 -11.62 0.44 -0.87
N TYR A 178 -12.28 -0.71 -1.03
CA TYR A 178 -12.79 -1.18 -2.31
C TYR A 178 -14.25 -1.55 -2.17
N TYR A 179 -15.10 -1.06 -3.07
CA TYR A 179 -16.49 -1.46 -3.20
C TYR A 179 -16.74 -1.94 -4.62
N TYR A 180 -17.36 -3.10 -4.72
CA TYR A 180 -17.91 -3.60 -5.97
C TYR A 180 -19.06 -4.55 -5.69
N LYS A 181 -19.78 -4.92 -6.74
CA LYS A 181 -21.02 -5.71 -6.68
C LYS A 181 -20.92 -6.96 -5.81
N ASN A 182 -22.09 -7.38 -5.32
CA ASN A 182 -22.26 -8.66 -4.66
C ASN A 182 -22.48 -9.76 -5.70
N ALA A 183 -21.72 -10.85 -5.61
CA ALA A 183 -21.82 -11.99 -6.51
C ALA A 183 -23.21 -12.66 -6.53
N THR A 184 -23.93 -12.63 -5.41
CA THR A 184 -25.27 -13.26 -5.31
C THR A 184 -26.39 -12.34 -5.77
N ASN A 185 -26.15 -11.03 -5.87
CA ASN A 185 -27.11 -10.06 -6.38
C ASN A 185 -26.41 -8.96 -7.20
N PRO A 186 -25.90 -9.29 -8.39
CA PRO A 186 -25.12 -8.36 -9.19
C PRO A 186 -25.96 -7.19 -9.73
N GLY A 187 -27.27 -7.37 -9.90
CA GLY A 187 -28.18 -6.35 -10.43
C GLY A 187 -28.49 -5.20 -9.45
N ALA A 188 -28.13 -5.34 -8.17
CA ALA A 188 -28.23 -4.25 -7.21
C ALA A 188 -27.21 -3.14 -7.46
N TRP A 189 -26.08 -3.47 -8.09
CA TRP A 189 -25.01 -2.52 -8.38
C TRP A 189 -25.35 -1.64 -9.58
N GLN A 190 -25.35 -0.33 -9.38
CA GLN A 190 -25.75 0.67 -10.37
C GLN A 190 -24.56 1.46 -10.92
N ALA A 191 -23.43 1.51 -10.20
CA ALA A 191 -22.21 2.15 -10.71
C ALA A 191 -21.60 1.34 -11.88
N THR A 192 -20.97 2.03 -12.83
CA THR A 192 -20.40 1.41 -14.04
C THR A 192 -19.18 0.53 -13.75
N GLY A 193 -18.49 0.76 -12.63
CA GLY A 193 -17.27 0.06 -12.25
C GLY A 193 -17.17 -0.14 -10.75
N TYR A 194 -15.97 -0.49 -10.29
CA TYR A 194 -15.65 -0.52 -8.88
C TYR A 194 -15.38 0.89 -8.34
N VAL A 195 -15.43 1.02 -7.02
CA VAL A 195 -15.02 2.23 -6.31
C VAL A 195 -13.85 1.87 -5.42
N LEU A 196 -12.66 2.37 -5.77
CA LEU A 196 -11.42 2.18 -5.03
C LEU A 196 -10.91 3.53 -4.57
N TYR A 197 -10.57 3.67 -3.29
CA TYR A 197 -10.04 4.93 -2.77
C TYR A 197 -9.17 4.74 -1.53
N SER A 198 -8.35 5.75 -1.25
CA SER A 198 -7.67 5.96 0.03
C SER A 198 -8.42 6.99 0.84
N ALA A 199 -8.51 6.73 2.15
CA ALA A 199 -9.04 7.59 3.18
C ALA A 199 -8.33 8.95 3.31
N GLY A 200 -7.10 9.07 2.81
CA GLY A 200 -6.25 10.22 3.06
C GLY A 200 -5.77 10.30 4.52
N PRO A 201 -5.43 11.50 5.04
CA PRO A 201 -5.00 11.76 6.42
C PRO A 201 -6.11 11.87 7.48
N SER A 202 -7.39 12.03 7.12
CA SER A 202 -8.50 12.25 8.06
C SER A 202 -9.50 11.08 8.08
N VAL A 203 -9.83 10.52 9.25
CA VAL A 203 -10.90 9.51 9.43
C VAL A 203 -11.79 9.96 10.57
N ALA A 204 -12.97 9.35 10.70
CA ALA A 204 -13.83 9.58 11.84
C ALA A 204 -13.10 9.32 13.16
N ALA A 205 -13.51 10.03 14.22
CA ALA A 205 -12.91 9.90 15.56
C ALA A 205 -12.99 8.47 16.13
N ASN A 206 -13.91 7.64 15.63
CA ASN A 206 -14.04 6.22 16.00
C ASN A 206 -13.10 5.28 15.21
N GLY A 207 -12.24 5.82 14.32
CA GLY A 207 -11.31 5.05 13.49
C GLY A 207 -11.95 4.33 12.30
N ASN A 208 -13.27 4.43 12.12
CA ASN A 208 -13.98 3.90 10.95
C ASN A 208 -14.03 4.93 9.83
N GLN A 209 -14.25 4.46 8.61
CA GLN A 209 -14.61 5.31 7.48
C GLN A 209 -16.09 5.16 7.19
N THR A 210 -16.81 6.27 7.16
CA THR A 210 -18.14 6.31 6.58
C THR A 210 -18.01 6.06 5.07
N PRO A 211 -18.70 5.06 4.50
CA PRO A 211 -18.63 4.77 3.07
C PRO A 211 -19.07 6.00 2.26
N PRO A 212 -18.31 6.43 1.23
CA PRO A 212 -18.73 7.51 0.33
C PRO A 212 -19.81 7.12 -0.67
N VAL A 213 -20.12 5.83 -0.70
CA VAL A 213 -21.09 5.23 -1.60
C VAL A 213 -22.10 4.43 -0.80
N ALA A 214 -23.32 4.33 -1.33
CA ALA A 214 -24.26 3.32 -0.87
C ALA A 214 -23.68 1.93 -1.18
N PRO A 215 -23.32 1.10 -0.18
CA PRO A 215 -22.52 -0.11 -0.42
C PRO A 215 -23.20 -1.14 -1.33
N ALA A 216 -24.53 -1.14 -1.38
CA ALA A 216 -25.31 -2.05 -2.22
C ALA A 216 -25.36 -1.63 -3.70
N THR A 217 -25.38 -0.32 -3.98
CA THR A 217 -25.57 0.21 -5.33
C THR A 217 -24.31 0.80 -5.96
N GLY A 218 -23.31 1.14 -5.13
CA GLY A 218 -22.08 1.79 -5.59
C GLY A 218 -22.27 3.27 -5.95
N LEU A 219 -23.47 3.82 -5.77
CA LEU A 219 -23.76 5.22 -6.06
C LEU A 219 -23.18 6.12 -4.95
N PHE A 220 -22.53 7.22 -5.34
CA PHE A 220 -22.03 8.21 -4.40
C PHE A 220 -23.17 8.86 -3.61
N LEU A 221 -22.94 9.05 -2.32
CA LEU A 221 -23.88 9.74 -1.45
C LEU A 221 -23.97 11.22 -1.84
N ALA A 222 -25.17 11.77 -1.83
CA ALA A 222 -25.40 13.20 -2.09
C ALA A 222 -24.78 14.10 -1.02
N THR A 223 -24.63 13.58 0.21
CA THR A 223 -24.02 14.29 1.33
C THR A 223 -22.71 13.61 1.70
N GLN A 224 -21.60 14.33 1.60
CA GLN A 224 -20.30 13.88 2.10
C GLN A 224 -19.98 14.59 3.41
N SER A 225 -19.55 13.82 4.42
CA SER A 225 -19.08 14.37 5.70
C SER A 225 -17.68 14.96 5.56
N ALA A 226 -17.27 15.79 6.52
CA ALA A 226 -15.95 16.42 6.52
C ALA A 226 -14.78 15.40 6.46
N GLU A 227 -14.99 14.21 7.00
CA GLU A 227 -14.00 13.12 7.02
C GLU A 227 -13.70 12.57 5.61
N MET A 228 -14.60 12.81 4.65
CA MET A 228 -14.51 12.31 3.28
C MET A 228 -13.85 13.31 2.33
N ALA A 229 -13.65 14.55 2.78
CA ALA A 229 -13.08 15.63 1.98
C ALA A 229 -11.66 15.30 1.47
N ASP A 230 -10.93 14.48 2.23
CA ASP A 230 -9.57 14.09 1.89
C ASP A 230 -9.49 12.75 1.14
N ASN A 231 -10.63 12.14 0.78
CA ASN A 231 -10.63 10.86 0.06
C ASN A 231 -9.98 11.02 -1.32
N ILE A 232 -9.08 10.11 -1.65
CA ILE A 232 -8.41 10.07 -2.95
C ILE A 232 -8.92 8.85 -3.71
N TYR A 233 -9.65 9.08 -4.78
CA TYR A 233 -10.24 8.02 -5.60
C TYR A 233 -9.26 7.56 -6.70
N ALA A 234 -9.27 6.27 -6.98
CA ALA A 234 -8.70 5.76 -8.22
C ALA A 234 -9.54 6.27 -9.40
N ASN A 235 -8.88 6.57 -10.51
CA ASN A 235 -9.58 6.81 -11.77
C ASN A 235 -9.76 5.44 -12.45
N PRO A 236 -11.00 4.91 -12.52
CA PRO A 236 -11.27 3.65 -13.21
C PRO A 236 -11.03 3.77 -14.72
#